data_AF-A0A2P6MBH0-F1
#
_entry.id   AF-A0A2P6MBH0-F1
#
_cell.length_a   1.000
_cell.length_b   1.000
_cell.length_c   1.000
_cell.angle_alpha   90.00
_cell.angle_beta   90.00
_cell.angle_gamma   90.00
#
_symmetry.space_group_name_H-M   'P 1'
#
loop_
_entity.id
_entity.type
_entity.pdbx_description
1 polymer ?
#
loop_
_entity_poly.entity_id
_entity_poly.type
_entity_poly.pdbx_seq_one_letter_code
_entity_poly.pdbx_strand_id
1 'polypeptide(L)'
;MLIRPAALLFTLAMVLPALAADTLLFQVGTGGDDLRGGNDNVHLRAYDNDGRLVGSVDNANGLQRLADHSNRSMHLPLQPGVRWQDVAAVELVTTLGGGIGGDNWNLDSLKVTPANDTRIVLFQGRAGPLFRFTGEARSRRFPVLTHKCDIDADCDNGVGADGAERCLPVARKIDGRRLRQCQAGRALACPQGQRPSDDGRRCQPLPLQRIDADGDGHYSEATGGDDCDDGNSNRYPGNIEICDANGVDEDCDFQTGGQRDLDGDGFTDAACFNWGPPPGR
;
A
#
# COMPACT_ATOMS: atom_id res chain seq x y z
N MET A 1 -4.21 -52.34 -35.87
CA MET A 1 -3.35 -52.01 -34.72
C MET A 1 -3.19 -50.48 -34.70
N LEU A 2 -4.11 -49.76 -34.06
CA LEU A 2 -4.11 -48.30 -33.98
C LEU A 2 -3.74 -47.90 -32.55
N ILE A 3 -2.54 -47.35 -32.39
CA ILE A 3 -2.05 -46.80 -31.12
C ILE A 3 -2.62 -45.38 -31.01
N ARG A 4 -3.47 -45.13 -30.01
CA ARG A 4 -3.93 -43.79 -29.66
C ARG A 4 -2.87 -43.11 -28.79
N PRO A 5 -2.45 -41.86 -29.06
CA PRO A 5 -1.52 -41.15 -28.19
C PRO A 5 -2.24 -40.74 -26.90
N ALA A 6 -1.63 -41.06 -25.75
CA ALA A 6 -2.08 -40.57 -24.47
C ALA A 6 -1.72 -39.08 -24.36
N ALA A 7 -2.73 -38.21 -24.27
CA ALA A 7 -2.53 -36.80 -23.99
C ALA A 7 -2.10 -36.65 -22.52
N LEU A 8 -0.86 -36.24 -22.30
CA LEU A 8 -0.33 -35.90 -20.98
C LEU A 8 -0.85 -34.50 -20.63
N LEU A 9 -1.89 -34.41 -19.79
CA LEU A 9 -2.33 -33.13 -19.23
C LEU A 9 -1.29 -32.65 -18.22
N PHE A 10 -0.48 -31.66 -18.62
CA PHE A 10 0.35 -30.88 -17.72
C PHE A 10 -0.56 -29.84 -17.03
N THR A 11 -1.06 -30.15 -15.83
CA THR A 11 -1.70 -29.15 -14.98
C THR A 11 -0.61 -28.22 -14.46
N LEU A 12 -0.42 -27.08 -15.14
CA LEU A 12 0.37 -25.97 -14.63
C LEU A 12 -0.35 -25.40 -13.40
N ALA A 13 0.03 -25.83 -12.20
CA ALA A 13 -0.42 -25.20 -10.98
C ALA A 13 0.14 -23.77 -10.97
N MET A 14 -0.71 -22.77 -11.27
CA MET A 14 -0.36 -21.37 -11.02
C MET A 14 -0.14 -21.24 -9.51
N VAL A 15 1.11 -21.10 -9.11
CA VAL A 15 1.45 -20.65 -7.76
C VAL A 15 1.07 -19.17 -7.72
N LEU A 16 -0.15 -18.88 -7.25
CA LEU A 16 -0.53 -17.52 -6.92
C LEU A 16 0.51 -16.99 -5.91
N PRO A 17 1.15 -15.83 -6.16
CA PRO A 17 2.03 -15.25 -5.18
C PRO A 17 1.19 -15.01 -3.92
N ALA A 18 1.64 -15.59 -2.79
CA ALA A 18 1.05 -15.28 -1.51
C ALA A 18 1.14 -13.75 -1.35
N LEU A 19 -0.01 -13.08 -1.21
CA LEU A 19 -0.04 -11.65 -0.89
C LEU A 19 0.89 -11.43 0.30
N ALA A 20 1.86 -10.52 0.14
CA ALA A 20 2.80 -10.20 1.19
C ALA A 20 2.02 -9.78 2.44
N ALA A 21 2.28 -10.44 3.57
CA ALA A 21 1.63 -10.09 4.82
C ALA A 21 2.14 -8.73 5.29
N ASP A 22 1.22 -7.82 5.60
CA ASP A 22 1.57 -6.55 6.23
C ASP A 22 2.29 -6.81 7.55
N THR A 23 3.26 -5.95 7.88
CA THR A 23 4.04 -6.05 9.12
C THR A 23 3.90 -4.77 9.91
N LEU A 24 3.63 -4.89 11.21
CA LEU A 24 3.66 -3.78 12.15
C LEU A 24 5.05 -3.64 12.78
N LEU A 25 5.51 -2.40 12.92
CA LEU A 25 6.73 -2.03 13.63
C LEU A 25 6.37 -1.48 15.00
N PHE A 26 6.87 -2.13 16.05
CA PHE A 26 6.76 -1.71 17.45
C PHE A 26 8.06 -1.05 17.87
N GLN A 27 8.03 0.26 18.10
CA GLN A 27 9.12 1.03 18.69
C GLN A 27 8.86 1.17 20.18
N VAL A 28 9.61 0.41 20.97
CA VAL A 28 9.44 0.26 22.41
C VAL A 28 10.56 0.99 23.14
N GLY A 29 10.20 1.88 24.07
CA GLY A 29 11.12 2.53 24.97
C GLY A 29 11.00 1.95 26.37
N THR A 30 12.08 1.34 26.86
CA THR A 30 12.21 0.85 28.22
C THR A 30 12.56 2.01 29.16
N GLY A 31 11.90 2.05 30.31
CA GLY A 31 12.14 3.01 31.39
C GLY A 31 13.25 2.59 32.33
N GLY A 32 13.08 2.91 33.61
CA GLY A 32 14.08 2.63 34.66
C GLY A 32 14.04 1.22 35.26
N ASP A 33 13.34 0.27 34.64
CA ASP A 33 13.35 -1.15 35.02
C ASP A 33 13.30 -1.95 33.72
N ASP A 34 14.33 -2.76 33.47
CA ASP A 34 14.56 -3.41 32.19
C ASP A 34 13.68 -4.63 31.94
N LEU A 35 13.81 -5.23 30.77
CA LEU A 35 13.36 -6.60 30.54
C LEU A 35 14.63 -7.44 30.33
N ARG A 36 14.89 -8.43 31.18
CA ARG A 36 16.18 -9.15 31.22
C ARG A 36 16.44 -10.08 30.04
N GLY A 37 15.40 -10.60 29.40
CA GLY A 37 15.53 -11.66 28.40
C GLY A 37 15.65 -13.05 29.04
N GLY A 38 16.09 -14.05 28.27
CA GLY A 38 16.17 -15.43 28.74
C GLY A 38 14.79 -16.01 29.04
N ASN A 39 14.40 -16.07 30.33
CA ASN A 39 13.07 -16.53 30.76
C ASN A 39 12.03 -15.39 30.81
N ASP A 40 12.48 -14.15 30.81
CA ASP A 40 11.65 -12.95 30.89
C ASP A 40 11.59 -12.30 29.49
N ASN A 41 10.47 -12.47 28.80
CA ASN A 41 10.31 -12.08 27.39
C ASN A 41 9.01 -11.33 27.16
N VAL A 42 8.93 -10.67 26.01
CA VAL A 42 7.71 -10.02 25.53
C VAL A 42 7.24 -10.69 24.23
N HIS A 43 5.95 -10.92 24.15
CA HIS A 43 5.22 -11.34 22.96
C HIS A 43 4.40 -10.16 22.47
N LEU A 44 4.21 -10.10 21.16
CA LEU A 44 3.37 -9.10 20.52
C LEU A 44 2.14 -9.80 19.94
N ARG A 45 0.96 -9.21 20.14
CA ARG A 45 -0.30 -9.68 19.56
C ARG A 45 -1.02 -8.50 18.89
N ALA A 46 -1.76 -8.77 17.82
CA ALA A 46 -2.64 -7.82 17.15
C ALA A 46 -4.04 -8.42 17.02
N TYR A 47 -5.07 -7.58 17.20
CA TYR A 47 -6.48 -7.97 17.18
C TYR A 47 -7.28 -7.11 16.22
N ASP A 48 -8.25 -7.71 15.53
CA ASP A 48 -9.23 -7.01 14.70
C ASP A 48 -10.36 -6.37 15.53
N ASN A 49 -11.30 -5.72 14.85
CA ASN A 49 -12.47 -5.07 15.47
C ASN A 49 -13.44 -6.05 16.16
N ASP A 50 -13.44 -7.32 15.77
CA ASP A 50 -14.21 -8.39 16.41
C ASP A 50 -13.47 -9.01 17.62
N GLY A 51 -12.24 -8.55 17.89
CA GLY A 51 -11.38 -9.06 18.95
C GLY A 51 -10.69 -10.39 18.61
N ARG A 52 -10.70 -10.83 17.34
CA ARG A 52 -9.97 -12.01 16.89
C ARG A 52 -8.48 -11.70 16.77
N LEU A 53 -7.64 -12.71 17.06
CA LEU A 53 -6.19 -12.59 16.91
C LEU A 53 -5.81 -12.65 15.42
N VAL A 54 -5.24 -11.57 14.91
CA VAL A 54 -4.89 -11.41 13.48
C VAL A 54 -3.39 -11.25 13.22
N GLY A 55 -2.57 -11.23 14.27
CA GLY A 55 -1.11 -11.21 14.17
C GLY A 55 -0.46 -11.49 15.51
N SER A 56 0.72 -12.11 15.48
CA SER A 56 1.30 -12.68 16.68
C SER A 56 2.78 -13.02 16.52
N VAL A 57 3.60 -12.62 17.49
CA VAL A 57 5.01 -13.01 17.60
C VAL A 57 5.33 -13.37 19.04
N ASP A 58 5.82 -14.59 19.24
CA ASP A 58 6.40 -15.02 20.51
C ASP A 58 7.87 -14.59 20.59
N ASN A 59 8.33 -14.33 21.81
CA ASN A 59 9.69 -13.85 22.11
C ASN A 59 10.17 -12.76 21.14
N ALA A 60 9.38 -11.70 20.99
CA ALA A 60 9.66 -10.60 20.06
C ALA A 60 10.97 -9.87 20.37
N ASN A 61 11.43 -9.92 21.62
CA ASN A 61 12.76 -9.45 22.03
C ASN A 61 13.90 -10.44 21.69
N GLY A 62 13.61 -11.60 21.09
CA GLY A 62 14.61 -12.59 20.68
C GLY A 62 15.41 -13.20 21.83
N LEU A 63 14.79 -13.33 23.01
CA LEU A 63 15.45 -13.72 24.27
C LEU A 63 16.49 -12.72 24.77
N GLN A 64 16.60 -11.54 24.16
CA GLN A 64 17.58 -10.51 24.52
C GLN A 64 17.02 -9.55 25.56
N ARG A 65 17.93 -8.97 26.35
CA ARG A 65 17.64 -7.87 27.26
C ARG A 65 17.17 -6.63 26.50
N LEU A 66 16.09 -6.00 26.99
CA LEU A 66 15.71 -4.62 26.63
C LEU A 66 16.21 -3.71 27.75
N ALA A 67 17.43 -3.20 27.61
CA ALA A 67 18.12 -2.44 28.67
C ALA A 67 17.35 -1.20 29.15
N ASP A 68 17.63 -0.76 30.37
CA ASP A 68 17.09 0.47 30.93
C ASP A 68 17.32 1.67 30.01
N HIS A 69 16.32 2.55 29.94
CA HIS A 69 16.38 3.79 29.15
C HIS A 69 16.76 3.59 27.67
N SER A 70 16.45 2.42 27.10
CA SER A 70 16.76 2.08 25.71
C SER A 70 15.52 2.05 24.83
N ASN A 71 15.73 2.23 23.52
CA ASN A 71 14.70 2.03 22.50
C ASN A 71 15.02 0.79 21.68
N ARG A 72 14.02 -0.06 21.42
CA ARG A 72 14.14 -1.25 20.58
C ARG A 72 12.98 -1.34 19.60
N SER A 73 13.29 -1.82 18.41
CA SER A 73 12.31 -2.10 17.36
C SER A 73 12.04 -3.59 17.31
N MET A 74 10.76 -3.95 17.27
CA MET A 74 10.30 -5.33 17.10
C MET A 74 9.23 -5.36 16.01
N HIS A 75 9.17 -6.46 15.26
CA HIS A 75 8.23 -6.61 14.15
C HIS A 75 7.15 -7.62 14.50
N LEU A 76 5.93 -7.35 14.05
CA LEU A 76 4.80 -8.28 14.11
C LEU A 76 4.23 -8.45 12.70
N PRO A 77 4.43 -9.61 12.05
CA PRO A 77 3.73 -9.94 10.82
C PRO A 77 2.26 -10.22 11.13
N LEU A 78 1.37 -9.70 10.29
CA LEU A 78 -0.05 -10.00 10.29
C LEU A 78 -0.33 -11.31 9.54
N GLN A 79 -1.50 -11.89 9.74
CA GLN A 79 -1.93 -13.06 8.98
C GLN A 79 -2.14 -12.70 7.49
N PRO A 80 -1.99 -13.65 6.55
CA PRO A 80 -2.21 -13.40 5.13
C PRO A 80 -3.60 -12.80 4.87
N GLY A 81 -3.64 -11.69 4.11
CA GLY A 81 -4.88 -10.99 3.77
C GLY A 81 -5.39 -10.00 4.82
N VAL A 82 -4.78 -9.94 6.01
CA VAL A 82 -5.06 -8.90 7.00
C VAL A 82 -4.20 -7.68 6.70
N ARG A 83 -4.83 -6.53 6.54
CA ARG A 83 -4.13 -5.26 6.34
C ARG A 83 -3.92 -4.55 7.68
N TRP A 84 -2.94 -3.67 7.79
CA TRP A 84 -2.74 -2.89 9.02
C TRP A 84 -3.96 -2.03 9.39
N GLN A 85 -4.77 -1.65 8.40
CA GLN A 85 -6.04 -0.94 8.59
C GLN A 85 -7.03 -1.76 9.39
N ASP A 86 -7.01 -3.08 9.29
CA ASP A 86 -8.01 -3.96 9.93
C ASP A 86 -7.67 -4.22 11.42
N VAL A 87 -6.54 -3.72 11.91
CA VAL A 87 -6.08 -3.89 13.29
C VAL A 87 -6.73 -2.83 14.19
N ALA A 88 -7.42 -3.28 15.24
CA ALA A 88 -8.12 -2.45 16.21
C ALA A 88 -7.39 -2.32 17.56
N ALA A 89 -6.56 -3.31 17.91
CA ALA A 89 -5.72 -3.23 19.10
C ALA A 89 -4.43 -4.02 18.94
N VAL A 90 -3.40 -3.61 19.68
CA VAL A 90 -2.18 -4.38 19.88
C VAL A 90 -1.98 -4.68 21.36
N GLU A 91 -1.31 -5.77 21.68
CA GLU A 91 -1.07 -6.18 23.05
C GLU A 91 0.38 -6.63 23.22
N LEU A 92 1.00 -6.17 24.30
CA LEU A 92 2.25 -6.69 24.79
C LEU A 92 1.92 -7.68 25.91
N VAL A 93 2.38 -8.92 25.76
CA VAL A 93 2.21 -9.99 26.76
C VAL A 93 3.59 -10.41 27.22
N THR A 94 3.81 -10.54 28.51
CA THR A 94 5.13 -10.84 29.07
C THR A 94 5.14 -12.17 29.83
N THR A 95 6.30 -12.82 29.88
CA THR A 95 6.52 -14.07 30.62
C THR A 95 7.08 -13.85 32.02
N LEU A 96 7.02 -12.61 32.53
CA LEU A 96 7.69 -12.19 33.75
C LEU A 96 7.28 -13.03 34.96
N GLY A 97 8.28 -13.50 35.71
CA GLY A 97 8.07 -14.25 36.94
C GLY A 97 7.53 -13.39 38.10
N GLY A 98 7.98 -12.13 38.20
CA GLY A 98 7.80 -11.28 39.39
C GLY A 98 8.39 -11.85 40.69
N GLY A 99 8.27 -11.11 41.80
CA GLY A 99 8.68 -11.56 43.15
C GLY A 99 10.20 -11.66 43.38
N ILE A 100 10.61 -12.38 44.42
CA ILE A 100 12.04 -12.61 44.74
C ILE A 100 12.59 -13.63 43.74
N GLY A 101 13.09 -13.13 42.61
CA GLY A 101 13.74 -13.94 41.57
C GLY A 101 13.17 -13.77 40.16
N GLY A 102 12.02 -13.11 40.00
CA GLY A 102 11.49 -12.73 38.69
C GLY A 102 11.83 -11.29 38.31
N ASP A 103 11.53 -10.93 37.06
CA ASP A 103 11.75 -9.58 36.54
C ASP A 103 10.46 -8.75 36.48
N ASN A 104 10.62 -7.44 36.44
CA ASN A 104 9.57 -6.46 36.20
C ASN A 104 10.07 -5.53 35.09
N TRP A 105 9.18 -4.97 34.28
CA TRP A 105 9.59 -4.12 33.15
C TRP A 105 8.78 -2.83 33.10
N ASN A 106 9.47 -1.69 33.04
CA ASN A 106 8.86 -0.39 32.82
C ASN A 106 8.83 -0.08 31.33
N LEU A 107 7.65 -0.09 30.73
CA LEU A 107 7.43 0.44 29.39
C LEU A 107 7.17 1.94 29.51
N ASP A 108 8.09 2.78 29.07
CA ASP A 108 7.97 4.24 29.12
C ASP A 108 7.38 4.82 27.85
N SER A 109 7.63 4.19 26.70
CA SER A 109 7.00 4.62 25.45
C SER A 109 6.73 3.47 24.50
N LEU A 110 5.66 3.60 23.72
CA LEU A 110 5.30 2.69 22.66
C LEU A 110 4.81 3.51 21.47
N LYS A 111 5.42 3.27 20.31
CA LYS A 111 4.93 3.75 19.01
C LYS A 111 4.75 2.54 18.10
N VAL A 112 3.62 2.49 17.40
CA VAL A 112 3.28 1.41 16.46
C VAL A 112 2.94 2.00 15.11
N THR A 113 3.57 1.48 14.06
CA THR A 113 3.38 1.91 12.66
C THR A 113 3.29 0.69 11.75
N PRO A 114 2.80 0.81 10.51
CA PRO A 114 3.16 -0.10 9.44
C PRO A 114 4.68 -0.06 9.21
N ALA A 115 5.30 -1.20 8.92
CA ALA A 115 6.74 -1.28 8.69
C ALA A 115 7.15 -0.67 7.33
N ASN A 116 6.25 -0.72 6.34
CA ASN A 116 6.43 -0.14 5.02
C ASN A 116 6.25 1.39 5.00
N ASP A 117 5.52 1.97 5.95
CA ASP A 117 5.33 3.42 6.06
C ASP A 117 5.24 3.90 7.52
N THR A 118 6.37 4.33 8.06
CA THR A 118 6.48 4.79 9.46
C THR A 118 5.91 6.18 9.71
N ARG A 119 5.43 6.87 8.66
CA ARG A 119 4.70 8.15 8.78
C ARG A 119 3.28 7.91 9.32
N ILE A 120 2.71 6.74 9.06
CA ILE A 120 1.41 6.32 9.59
C ILE A 120 1.59 5.85 11.03
N VAL A 121 0.92 6.50 11.98
CA VAL A 121 1.03 6.19 13.40
C VAL A 121 -0.27 5.55 13.90
N LEU A 122 -0.24 4.23 14.11
CA LEU A 122 -1.39 3.46 14.59
C LEU A 122 -1.61 3.68 16.09
N PHE A 123 -0.52 3.83 16.84
CA PHE A 123 -0.54 4.17 18.27
C PHE A 123 0.73 4.92 18.64
N GLN A 124 0.61 5.89 19.55
CA GLN A 124 1.75 6.51 20.22
C GLN A 124 1.40 6.90 21.64
N GLY A 125 2.20 6.45 22.60
CA GLY A 125 2.07 6.81 24.00
C GLY A 125 3.44 6.94 24.67
N ARG A 126 3.55 7.86 25.62
CA ARG A 126 4.75 8.06 26.45
C ARG A 126 4.35 8.54 27.85
N ALA A 127 4.87 7.88 28.89
CA ALA A 127 4.80 8.31 30.29
C ALA A 127 5.91 7.62 31.10
N GLY A 128 6.09 7.96 32.38
CA GLY A 128 7.10 7.33 33.25
C GLY A 128 6.48 6.55 34.41
N PRO A 129 6.06 5.27 34.24
CA PRO A 129 5.99 4.51 33.00
C PRO A 129 4.61 4.61 32.31
N LEU A 130 4.56 4.40 30.99
CA LEU A 130 3.32 4.21 30.23
C LEU A 130 2.57 2.97 30.74
N PHE A 131 3.30 1.91 31.05
CA PHE A 131 2.79 0.76 31.78
C PHE A 131 3.92 0.03 32.51
N ARG A 132 3.66 -0.43 33.73
CA ARG A 132 4.59 -1.28 34.47
C ARG A 132 4.13 -2.73 34.40
N PHE A 133 4.89 -3.56 33.70
CA PHE A 133 4.68 -5.01 33.68
C PHE A 133 5.29 -5.63 34.94
N THR A 134 4.53 -6.55 35.54
CA THR A 134 4.94 -7.30 36.72
C THR A 134 4.50 -8.76 36.58
N GLY A 135 4.94 -9.62 37.50
CA GLY A 135 4.45 -11.00 37.56
C GLY A 135 2.93 -11.15 37.73
N GLU A 136 2.21 -10.10 38.16
CA GLU A 136 0.75 -10.07 38.24
C GLU A 136 0.12 -9.35 37.04
N ALA A 137 0.75 -8.27 36.57
CA ALA A 137 0.31 -7.46 35.44
C ALA A 137 1.10 -7.83 34.17
N ARG A 138 0.88 -9.05 33.66
CA ARG A 138 1.69 -9.61 32.57
C ARG A 138 1.30 -9.16 31.18
N SER A 139 0.09 -8.62 30.99
CA SER A 139 -0.33 -8.13 29.68
C SER A 139 -0.93 -6.73 29.72
N ARG A 140 -0.73 -6.01 28.62
CA ARG A 140 -1.35 -4.71 28.40
C ARG A 140 -1.75 -4.55 26.94
N ARG A 141 -3.05 -4.41 26.75
CA ARG A 141 -3.65 -4.07 25.45
C ARG A 141 -3.70 -2.56 25.27
N PHE A 142 -3.26 -2.11 24.10
CA PHE A 142 -3.30 -0.74 23.64
C PHE A 142 -4.26 -0.67 22.45
N PRO A 143 -5.39 0.06 22.56
CA PRO A 143 -6.23 0.29 21.40
C PRO A 143 -5.43 1.09 20.38
N VAL A 144 -5.32 0.59 19.16
CA VAL A 144 -4.74 1.39 18.07
C VAL A 144 -5.84 2.33 17.57
N LEU A 145 -5.46 3.57 17.30
CA LEU A 145 -6.37 4.63 16.85
C LEU A 145 -6.42 4.69 15.32
N THR A 146 -6.11 3.58 14.64
CA THR A 146 -6.17 3.41 13.18
C THR A 146 -7.50 3.83 12.58
N HIS A 147 -8.57 3.68 13.35
CA HIS A 147 -9.92 4.03 12.92
C HIS A 147 -10.41 5.35 13.49
N LYS A 148 -9.65 6.09 14.31
CA LYS A 148 -10.16 7.36 14.84
C LYS A 148 -10.21 8.38 13.71
N CYS A 149 -11.40 8.90 13.46
CA CYS A 149 -11.68 9.84 12.40
C CYS A 149 -12.43 11.04 12.96
N ASP A 150 -12.35 12.17 12.27
CA ASP A 150 -13.19 13.32 12.51
C ASP A 150 -14.23 13.46 11.38
N ILE A 151 -13.87 13.11 10.14
CA ILE A 151 -14.74 13.11 8.96
C ILE A 151 -14.64 11.80 8.15
N ASP A 152 -15.63 11.53 7.30
CA ASP A 152 -15.67 10.32 6.46
C ASP A 152 -14.43 10.17 5.55
N ALA A 153 -13.81 11.29 5.15
CA ALA A 153 -12.61 11.27 4.31
C ALA A 153 -11.37 10.74 5.05
N ASP A 154 -11.31 10.86 6.38
CA ASP A 154 -10.21 10.30 7.18
C ASP A 154 -10.24 8.77 7.18
N CYS A 155 -11.37 8.19 6.78
CA CYS A 155 -11.58 6.76 6.76
C CYS A 155 -11.25 6.12 5.43
N ASP A 156 -11.06 6.88 4.36
CA ASP A 156 -10.85 6.34 3.01
C ASP A 156 -9.51 5.60 2.89
N ASN A 157 -9.58 4.28 2.73
CA ASN A 157 -8.46 3.39 2.58
C ASN A 157 -8.00 3.22 1.12
N GLY A 158 -8.66 3.87 0.16
CA GLY A 158 -8.38 3.79 -1.28
C GLY A 158 -8.85 2.50 -1.96
N VAL A 159 -9.65 1.68 -1.28
CA VAL A 159 -10.15 0.38 -1.74
C VAL A 159 -11.67 0.40 -1.85
N GLY A 160 -12.23 1.27 -2.68
CA GLY A 160 -13.68 1.43 -2.79
C GLY A 160 -14.50 0.20 -3.21
N ALA A 161 -13.86 -0.93 -3.53
CA ALA A 161 -14.51 -2.23 -3.64
C ALA A 161 -15.14 -2.73 -2.31
N ASP A 162 -14.65 -2.29 -1.15
CA ASP A 162 -15.29 -2.52 0.15
C ASP A 162 -16.37 -1.47 0.49
N GLY A 163 -16.48 -0.43 -0.33
CA GLY A 163 -17.52 0.61 -0.29
C GLY A 163 -17.15 1.82 0.57
N ALA A 164 -17.79 2.96 0.32
CA ALA A 164 -17.46 4.22 0.98
C ALA A 164 -17.44 4.13 2.51
N GLU A 165 -16.26 4.30 3.10
CA GLU A 165 -16.03 4.23 4.53
C GLU A 165 -16.60 5.47 5.23
N ARG A 166 -17.14 5.24 6.43
CA ARG A 166 -17.87 6.26 7.19
C ARG A 166 -17.24 6.44 8.56
N CYS A 167 -17.12 7.70 8.96
CA CYS A 167 -16.68 8.07 10.29
C CYS A 167 -17.86 8.15 11.25
N LEU A 168 -18.13 7.05 11.96
CA LEU A 168 -19.33 6.91 12.77
C LEU A 168 -19.02 7.01 14.27
N PRO A 169 -19.88 7.68 15.07
CA PRO A 169 -19.69 7.76 16.51
C PRO A 169 -19.82 6.39 17.16
N VAL A 170 -18.90 6.05 18.05
CA VAL A 170 -18.96 4.83 18.86
C VAL A 170 -19.47 5.13 20.27
N ALA A 171 -19.96 4.10 20.95
CA ALA A 171 -20.46 4.22 22.33
C ALA A 171 -19.36 4.67 23.31
N ARG A 172 -18.09 4.35 23.01
CA ARG A 172 -16.94 4.67 23.85
C ARG A 172 -16.67 6.18 23.91
N LYS A 173 -16.42 6.68 25.13
CA LYS A 173 -16.02 8.07 25.39
C LYS A 173 -14.63 8.14 26.00
N ILE A 174 -13.88 9.18 25.64
CA ILE A 174 -12.63 9.58 26.30
C ILE A 174 -12.78 11.08 26.59
N ASP A 175 -12.52 11.49 27.83
CA ASP A 175 -12.62 12.90 28.29
C ASP A 175 -13.94 13.58 27.92
N GLY A 176 -15.05 12.85 28.06
CA GLY A 176 -16.40 13.33 27.76
C GLY A 176 -16.75 13.42 26.27
N ARG A 177 -15.77 13.28 25.36
CA ARG A 177 -16.00 13.25 23.92
C ARG A 177 -16.34 11.83 23.45
N ARG A 178 -17.39 11.70 22.63
CA ARG A 178 -17.65 10.45 21.90
C ARG A 178 -16.57 10.28 20.85
N LEU A 179 -15.89 9.14 20.88
CA LEU A 179 -14.99 8.77 19.81
C LEU A 179 -15.81 8.49 18.56
N ARG A 180 -15.20 8.68 17.39
CA ARG A 180 -15.70 8.16 16.13
C ARG A 180 -14.71 7.13 15.62
N GLN A 181 -15.22 6.14 14.90
CA GLN A 181 -14.42 5.10 14.29
C GLN A 181 -14.83 4.93 12.83
N CYS A 182 -13.84 4.64 11.99
CA CYS A 182 -14.04 4.23 10.62
C CYS A 182 -14.75 2.89 10.57
N GLN A 183 -15.83 2.87 9.81
CA GLN A 183 -16.60 1.67 9.52
C GLN A 183 -16.63 1.47 8.01
N ALA A 184 -16.33 0.25 7.58
CA ALA A 184 -16.43 -0.16 6.18
C ALA A 184 -17.81 0.17 5.61
N GLY A 185 -17.83 0.66 4.38
CA GLY A 185 -19.06 0.91 3.66
C GLY A 185 -19.77 -0.37 3.24
N ARG A 186 -20.87 -0.19 2.49
CA ARG A 186 -21.43 -1.27 1.69
C ARG A 186 -20.85 -1.13 0.29
N ALA A 187 -20.20 -2.19 -0.19
CA ALA A 187 -19.70 -2.27 -1.55
C ALA A 187 -20.77 -1.83 -2.58
N LEU A 188 -20.38 -0.92 -3.48
CA LEU A 188 -21.23 -0.48 -4.59
C LEU A 188 -21.31 -1.58 -5.65
N ALA A 189 -22.54 -1.96 -6.01
CA ALA A 189 -22.78 -2.85 -7.15
C ALA A 189 -22.76 -2.03 -8.44
N CYS A 190 -21.62 -2.04 -9.15
CA CYS A 190 -21.47 -1.28 -10.38
C CYS A 190 -21.99 -2.04 -11.62
N PRO A 191 -22.59 -1.34 -12.60
CA PRO A 191 -22.96 -1.93 -13.89
C PRO A 191 -21.77 -2.53 -14.65
N GLN A 192 -22.04 -3.39 -15.62
CA GLN A 192 -21.01 -3.95 -16.50
C GLN A 192 -20.20 -2.83 -17.18
N GLY A 193 -18.87 -2.98 -17.19
CA GLY A 193 -17.96 -1.97 -17.75
C GLY A 193 -17.57 -0.86 -16.76
N GLN A 194 -18.01 -0.93 -15.51
CA GLN A 194 -17.65 0.01 -14.45
C GLN A 194 -17.10 -0.70 -13.21
N ARG A 195 -16.29 0.02 -12.43
CA ARG A 195 -15.82 -0.37 -11.09
C ARG A 195 -16.14 0.72 -10.07
N PRO A 196 -16.17 0.42 -8.76
CA PRO A 196 -16.18 1.46 -7.74
C PRO A 196 -14.98 2.42 -7.92
N SER A 197 -15.19 3.70 -7.63
CA SER A 197 -14.11 4.66 -7.41
C SER A 197 -13.27 4.25 -6.21
N ASP A 198 -12.04 4.77 -6.11
CA ASP A 198 -11.12 4.40 -5.03
C ASP A 198 -11.71 4.75 -3.64
N ASP A 199 -12.52 5.82 -3.56
CA ASP A 199 -13.27 6.22 -2.36
C ASP A 199 -14.57 5.43 -2.11
N GLY A 200 -14.93 4.51 -3.01
CA GLY A 200 -16.13 3.67 -2.92
C GLY A 200 -17.45 4.43 -2.97
N ARG A 201 -17.48 5.69 -3.45
CA ARG A 201 -18.69 6.56 -3.46
C ARG A 201 -19.47 6.56 -4.76
N ARG A 202 -18.85 6.18 -5.87
CA ARG A 202 -19.50 6.14 -7.19
C ARG A 202 -18.96 4.99 -8.03
N CYS A 203 -19.67 4.67 -9.10
CA CYS A 203 -19.11 3.85 -10.17
C CYS A 203 -18.38 4.73 -11.17
N GLN A 204 -17.25 4.24 -11.67
CA GLN A 204 -16.44 4.85 -12.70
C GLN A 204 -16.19 3.83 -13.81
N PRO A 205 -16.01 4.26 -15.08
CA PRO A 205 -15.60 3.35 -16.15
C PRO A 205 -14.37 2.54 -15.73
N LEU A 206 -14.32 1.28 -16.18
CA LEU A 206 -13.08 0.52 -16.06
C LEU A 206 -11.96 1.31 -16.77
N PRO A 207 -10.71 1.29 -16.24
CA PRO A 207 -9.58 1.85 -16.95
C PRO A 207 -9.55 1.25 -18.37
N LEU A 208 -9.42 2.09 -19.38
CA LEU A 208 -9.18 1.62 -20.73
C LEU A 208 -7.91 0.78 -20.69
N GLN A 209 -7.98 -0.42 -21.27
CA GLN A 209 -6.75 -1.16 -21.53
C GLN A 209 -5.98 -0.34 -22.54
N ARG A 210 -4.80 0.14 -22.14
CA ARG A 210 -3.91 0.83 -23.06
C ARG A 210 -3.41 -0.18 -24.08
N ILE A 211 -3.63 0.12 -25.34
CA ILE A 211 -3.24 -0.73 -26.47
C ILE A 211 -2.18 0.03 -27.24
N ASP A 212 -1.06 -0.62 -27.45
CA ASP A 212 -0.02 -0.23 -28.41
C ASP A 212 -0.36 -0.97 -29.71
N ALA A 213 -0.91 -0.24 -30.68
CA ALA A 213 -1.63 -0.84 -31.81
C ALA A 213 -0.69 -1.35 -32.91
N ASP A 214 0.46 -0.70 -33.08
CA ASP A 214 1.45 -1.01 -34.11
C ASP A 214 2.80 -1.50 -33.55
N GLY A 215 3.01 -1.41 -32.24
CA GLY A 215 4.15 -1.99 -31.54
C GLY A 215 5.37 -1.07 -31.39
N ASP A 216 5.22 0.24 -31.45
CA ASP A 216 6.33 1.20 -31.24
C ASP A 216 6.59 1.55 -29.77
N GLY A 217 5.72 1.12 -28.86
CA GLY A 217 5.83 1.40 -27.43
C GLY A 217 5.06 2.62 -26.95
N HIS A 218 4.37 3.33 -27.83
CA HIS A 218 3.37 4.35 -27.51
C HIS A 218 1.97 3.74 -27.52
N TYR A 219 1.06 4.33 -26.76
CA TYR A 219 -0.30 3.79 -26.64
C TYR A 219 -1.27 4.63 -27.47
N SER A 220 -2.22 3.98 -28.11
CA SER A 220 -3.27 4.62 -28.91
C SER A 220 -4.00 5.73 -28.14
N GLU A 221 -4.17 6.90 -28.76
CA GLU A 221 -4.99 8.00 -28.24
C GLU A 221 -6.41 7.52 -27.86
N ALA A 222 -7.00 6.61 -28.64
CA ALA A 222 -8.34 6.07 -28.38
C ALA A 222 -8.43 5.28 -27.06
N THR A 223 -7.29 4.80 -26.56
CA THR A 223 -7.18 4.10 -25.27
C THR A 223 -6.53 4.95 -24.17
N GLY A 224 -6.35 6.25 -24.42
CA GLY A 224 -5.81 7.22 -23.47
C GLY A 224 -4.28 7.30 -23.44
N GLY A 225 -3.62 6.94 -24.54
CA GLY A 225 -2.20 7.20 -24.76
C GLY A 225 -1.92 8.43 -25.62
N ASP A 226 -0.75 8.48 -26.23
CA ASP A 226 -0.17 9.61 -26.97
C ASP A 226 0.23 9.29 -28.42
N ASP A 227 0.01 8.06 -28.89
CA ASP A 227 0.28 7.63 -30.26
C ASP A 227 -0.71 8.25 -31.26
N CYS A 228 -0.17 9.01 -32.21
CA CYS A 228 -0.93 9.71 -33.25
C CYS A 228 -1.11 8.89 -34.54
N ASP A 229 -0.58 7.67 -34.61
CA ASP A 229 -0.76 6.74 -35.72
C ASP A 229 -0.78 5.27 -35.28
N ASP A 230 -1.94 4.78 -34.85
CA ASP A 230 -2.15 3.38 -34.48
C ASP A 230 -1.78 2.33 -35.58
N GLY A 231 -1.40 2.75 -36.79
CA GLY A 231 -1.00 1.88 -37.90
C GLY A 231 0.45 2.05 -38.37
N ASN A 232 1.26 2.92 -37.77
CA ASN A 232 2.61 3.20 -38.25
C ASN A 232 3.61 3.44 -37.11
N SER A 233 4.41 2.40 -36.83
CA SER A 233 5.36 2.35 -35.73
C SER A 233 6.56 3.30 -35.83
N ASN A 234 6.55 4.21 -36.82
CA ASN A 234 7.53 5.29 -36.98
C ASN A 234 6.87 6.68 -36.86
N ARG A 235 5.62 6.76 -36.40
CA ARG A 235 4.90 8.02 -36.13
C ARG A 235 4.45 8.04 -34.67
N TYR A 236 5.33 8.51 -33.79
CA TYR A 236 5.08 8.55 -32.36
C TYR A 236 5.74 9.75 -31.67
N PRO A 237 5.20 10.20 -30.51
CA PRO A 237 5.73 11.35 -29.79
C PRO A 237 7.24 11.34 -29.57
N GLY A 238 7.91 12.36 -30.11
CA GLY A 238 9.35 12.55 -29.93
C GLY A 238 10.24 11.63 -30.76
N ASN A 239 9.69 10.96 -31.79
CA ASN A 239 10.52 10.31 -32.81
C ASN A 239 11.42 11.33 -33.53
N ILE A 240 12.40 10.85 -34.29
CA ILE A 240 13.26 11.73 -35.10
C ILE A 240 12.52 12.13 -36.37
N GLU A 241 12.31 13.43 -36.48
CA GLU A 241 11.81 14.11 -37.65
C GLU A 241 12.72 13.98 -38.89
N ILE A 242 12.12 13.56 -40.01
CA ILE A 242 12.81 13.34 -41.28
C ILE A 242 12.43 14.46 -42.24
N CYS A 243 13.43 15.22 -42.68
CA CYS A 243 13.20 16.20 -43.73
C CYS A 243 12.99 15.52 -45.09
N ASP A 244 11.73 15.33 -45.47
CA ASP A 244 11.31 14.76 -46.74
C ASP A 244 10.30 15.64 -47.49
N ALA A 245 10.14 15.38 -48.80
CA ALA A 245 9.31 16.21 -49.67
C ALA A 245 7.80 15.91 -49.58
N ASN A 246 7.42 14.81 -48.92
CA ASN A 246 6.03 14.43 -48.65
C ASN A 246 5.53 15.07 -47.34
N GLY A 247 6.45 15.48 -46.46
CA GLY A 247 6.19 16.08 -45.17
C GLY A 247 5.43 15.15 -44.24
N VAL A 248 5.95 13.93 -44.09
CA VAL A 248 5.46 13.00 -43.09
C VAL A 248 5.84 13.52 -41.71
N ASP A 249 4.91 13.45 -40.78
CA ASP A 249 5.09 13.87 -39.39
C ASP A 249 5.49 12.65 -38.55
N GLU A 250 6.77 12.50 -38.20
CA GLU A 250 7.25 11.33 -37.46
C GLU A 250 7.06 11.45 -35.95
N ASP A 251 7.09 12.66 -35.40
CA ASP A 251 7.13 12.88 -33.96
C ASP A 251 5.81 13.32 -33.33
N CYS A 252 4.72 13.31 -34.10
CA CYS A 252 3.39 13.78 -33.70
C CYS A 252 3.33 15.29 -33.37
N ASP A 253 4.33 16.09 -33.76
CA ASP A 253 4.36 17.53 -33.63
C ASP A 253 4.46 18.21 -35.01
N PHE A 254 3.32 18.69 -35.51
CA PHE A 254 3.28 19.42 -36.79
C PHE A 254 4.06 20.75 -36.83
N GLN A 255 4.70 21.15 -35.73
CA GLN A 255 5.58 22.32 -35.67
C GLN A 255 7.05 21.98 -35.96
N THR A 256 7.39 20.69 -36.01
CA THR A 256 8.70 20.19 -36.39
C THR A 256 8.67 19.74 -37.87
N GLY A 257 9.84 19.47 -38.47
CA GLY A 257 9.92 19.12 -39.89
C GLY A 257 11.30 18.65 -40.35
N GLY A 258 12.09 18.17 -39.40
CA GLY A 258 13.48 17.76 -39.60
C GLY A 258 14.43 18.92 -39.85
N GLN A 259 15.72 18.60 -39.99
CA GLN A 259 16.76 19.60 -40.30
C GLN A 259 17.61 19.13 -41.47
N ARG A 260 17.61 19.92 -42.55
CA ARG A 260 18.52 19.78 -43.68
C ARG A 260 18.82 21.17 -44.24
N ASP A 261 20.07 21.43 -44.59
CA ASP A 261 20.54 22.67 -45.23
C ASP A 261 21.35 22.23 -46.46
N LEU A 262 20.68 22.14 -47.61
CA LEU A 262 21.27 21.59 -48.83
C LEU A 262 22.12 22.63 -49.58
N ASP A 263 21.78 23.91 -49.47
CA ASP A 263 22.49 25.00 -50.16
C ASP A 263 23.57 25.67 -49.30
N GLY A 264 23.64 25.34 -48.00
CA GLY A 264 24.70 25.71 -47.08
C GLY A 264 24.61 27.15 -46.59
N ASP A 265 23.41 27.72 -46.57
CA ASP A 265 23.19 29.12 -46.17
C ASP A 265 22.96 29.30 -44.66
N GLY A 266 22.90 28.20 -43.92
CA GLY A 266 22.69 28.16 -42.48
C GLY A 266 21.21 28.17 -42.06
N PHE A 267 20.27 28.10 -43.00
CA PHE A 267 18.84 27.92 -42.76
C PHE A 267 18.38 26.52 -43.17
N THR A 268 17.28 26.08 -42.56
CA THR A 268 16.66 24.80 -42.94
C THR A 268 15.96 24.94 -44.29
N ASP A 269 16.14 23.93 -45.15
CA ASP A 269 15.51 23.85 -46.47
C ASP A 269 14.00 24.06 -46.35
N ALA A 270 13.41 24.87 -47.22
CA ALA A 270 11.95 25.06 -47.26
C ALA A 270 11.17 23.79 -47.64
N ALA A 271 11.86 22.73 -48.08
CA ALA A 271 11.30 21.41 -48.32
C ALA A 271 11.18 20.55 -47.05
N CYS A 272 11.72 21.01 -45.92
CA CYS A 272 11.56 20.40 -44.61
C CYS A 272 10.29 20.98 -43.96
N PHE A 273 9.18 20.22 -44.01
CA PHE A 273 7.89 20.61 -43.44
C PHE A 273 7.10 19.35 -43.09
N ASN A 274 6.12 19.46 -42.18
CA ASN A 274 5.15 18.40 -41.91
C ASN A 274 3.75 18.79 -42.38
N TRP A 275 3.00 17.85 -42.96
CA TRP A 275 1.56 17.94 -43.14
C TRP A 275 0.89 16.98 -42.18
N GLY A 276 0.13 17.51 -41.21
CA GLY A 276 -0.76 16.65 -40.44
C GLY A 276 -1.96 16.19 -41.28
N PRO A 277 -2.31 14.89 -41.31
CA PRO A 277 -3.70 14.57 -41.60
C PRO A 277 -4.58 15.28 -40.56
N PRO A 278 -5.77 15.80 -40.93
CA PRO A 278 -6.74 16.18 -39.91
C PRO A 278 -6.96 14.97 -38.99
N PRO A 279 -7.08 15.15 -37.67
CA PRO A 279 -7.28 14.04 -36.75
C PRO A 279 -8.44 13.19 -37.25
N GLY A 280 -8.14 11.90 -37.48
CA GLY A 280 -9.08 10.92 -38.00
C GLY A 280 -10.36 10.93 -37.18
N ARG A 281 -11.49 10.95 -37.89
CA ARG A 281 -12.76 10.39 -37.42
C ARG A 281 -12.88 8.97 -37.92
#